data_AF-A0A6N2KDB9-F1
#
_entry.id   AF-A0A6N2KDB9-F1
#
_cell.length_a   1.000
_cell.length_b   1.000
_cell.length_c   1.000
_cell.angle_alpha   90.00
_cell.angle_beta   90.00
_cell.angle_gamma   90.00
#
_symmetry.space_group_name_H-M   'P 1'
#
loop_
_entity.id
_entity.type
_entity.pdbx_description
1 polymer ?
#
loop_
_entity_poly.entity_id
_entity_poly.type
_entity_poly.pdbx_seq_one_letter_code
_entity_poly.pdbx_strand_id
1 'polypeptide(L)'
;RGFIYPITFTRKIHQNKPRPSKTLAGSDSVIVFPLLSTVHQISDLALHTDFEIMGGGGSRALICVLLTLLILAFFSSGFTPVDNYLIDCGSPTNTTVGDRVFVSDDSASLFLSTPKNNLASSSKSVTSGDESPLYQTARIFDGTSKYSFSIRQPGRHWIRLYFNPFVSGSYDMSSAIFDVSTPNHVFLSNLSVKTSVVKEFSANVTSKDLVITFTPSGNSFAFLNALEVVSVPDELITDDAETFNPAGRFKGLSWQALETVYRVNMGGPTVSFENDTLGRTWIPDKSFLLGNNLAINVSNIAAVKYVGGGATQDSAPKCCVWYCH
;
A
#
# COMPACT_ATOMS: atom_id res chain seq x y z
N ARG A 1 2.51 -30.36 -6.44
CA ARG A 1 3.55 -29.44 -5.95
C ARG A 1 3.08 -28.04 -6.28
N GLY A 2 2.58 -27.31 -5.30
CA GLY A 2 2.05 -25.96 -5.50
C GLY A 2 2.77 -25.02 -4.55
N PHE A 3 3.18 -23.86 -5.04
CA PHE A 3 3.58 -22.77 -4.17
C PHE A 3 2.31 -22.18 -3.56
N ILE A 4 2.24 -22.07 -2.24
CA ILE A 4 1.23 -21.23 -1.59
C ILE A 4 1.83 -19.82 -1.55
N TYR A 5 1.35 -18.99 -2.45
CA TYR A 5 1.76 -17.60 -2.54
C TYR A 5 1.03 -16.76 -1.49
N PRO A 6 1.64 -15.66 -1.02
CA PRO A 6 0.92 -14.61 -0.32
C PRO A 6 -0.29 -14.17 -1.14
N ILE A 7 -1.46 -14.06 -0.51
CA ILE A 7 -2.69 -13.68 -1.23
C ILE A 7 -3.13 -12.29 -0.84
N THR A 8 -3.23 -11.40 -1.82
CA THR A 8 -3.97 -10.15 -1.67
C THR A 8 -5.33 -10.30 -2.33
N PHE A 9 -6.39 -10.18 -1.54
CA PHE A 9 -7.76 -10.13 -2.00
C PHE A 9 -8.14 -8.69 -2.26
N THR A 10 -8.53 -8.39 -3.49
CA THR A 10 -8.96 -7.05 -3.88
C THR A 10 -10.38 -7.03 -4.42
N ARG A 11 -11.06 -5.89 -4.27
CA ARG A 11 -12.31 -5.61 -4.97
C ARG A 11 -12.11 -4.48 -5.97
N LYS A 12 -12.73 -4.63 -7.14
CA LYS A 12 -12.74 -3.58 -8.17
C LYS A 12 -13.59 -2.40 -7.73
N ILE A 13 -13.07 -1.20 -7.90
CA ILE A 13 -13.77 0.05 -7.60
C ILE A 13 -14.56 0.55 -8.82
N HIS A 14 -15.73 1.13 -8.56
CA HIS A 14 -16.59 1.69 -9.59
C HIS A 14 -15.94 2.90 -10.30
N GLN A 15 -16.06 2.94 -11.62
CA GLN A 15 -15.53 4.01 -12.48
C GLN A 15 -16.61 5.02 -12.83
N ASN A 16 -16.31 6.32 -12.66
CA ASN A 16 -17.24 7.41 -12.96
C ASN A 16 -17.37 7.72 -14.45
N LYS A 17 -16.40 7.34 -15.28
CA LYS A 17 -16.42 7.59 -16.72
C LYS A 17 -16.40 6.27 -17.51
N PRO A 18 -17.34 6.04 -18.43
CA PRO A 18 -17.34 4.85 -19.27
C PRO A 18 -16.18 4.89 -20.28
N ARG A 19 -15.62 3.70 -20.55
CA ARG A 19 -14.57 3.46 -21.54
C ARG A 19 -15.05 3.85 -22.95
N PRO A 20 -14.18 4.38 -23.83
CA PRO A 20 -14.36 4.27 -25.27
C PRO A 20 -14.03 2.83 -25.72
N SER A 21 -14.87 1.87 -25.33
CA SER A 21 -15.07 0.53 -25.93
C SER A 21 -15.81 -0.36 -24.94
N LYS A 22 -16.91 -0.97 -25.42
CA LYS A 22 -17.74 -1.93 -24.67
C LYS A 22 -16.86 -3.05 -24.12
N THR A 23 -17.04 -3.47 -22.85
CA THR A 23 -17.65 -4.76 -22.45
C THR A 23 -17.67 -4.90 -20.91
N LEU A 24 -18.77 -5.49 -20.42
CA LEU A 24 -19.10 -6.07 -19.11
C LEU A 24 -19.21 -5.14 -17.88
N ALA A 25 -20.48 -4.88 -17.56
CA ALA A 25 -20.97 -4.39 -16.29
C ALA A 25 -20.90 -5.47 -15.20
N GLY A 26 -20.60 -5.03 -13.98
CA GLY A 26 -21.15 -5.56 -12.73
C GLY A 26 -20.87 -7.02 -12.38
N SER A 27 -19.79 -7.25 -11.65
CA SER A 27 -19.76 -8.23 -10.56
C SER A 27 -18.63 -7.87 -9.59
N ASP A 28 -18.88 -8.01 -8.29
CA ASP A 28 -17.86 -7.96 -7.24
C ASP A 28 -16.84 -9.08 -7.52
N SER A 29 -15.82 -8.75 -8.28
CA SER A 29 -14.78 -9.69 -8.70
C SER A 29 -13.68 -9.64 -7.66
N VAL A 30 -13.53 -10.72 -6.89
CA VAL A 30 -12.37 -10.97 -6.06
C VAL A 30 -11.23 -11.36 -6.98
N ILE A 31 -10.26 -10.47 -7.19
CA ILE A 31 -9.06 -10.79 -7.96
C ILE A 31 -8.03 -11.34 -6.97
N VAL A 32 -7.74 -12.63 -7.10
CA VAL A 32 -6.65 -13.32 -6.41
C VAL A 32 -5.43 -13.18 -7.31
N PHE A 33 -4.33 -12.65 -6.77
CA PHE A 33 -3.05 -12.62 -7.47
C PHE A 33 -2.22 -13.85 -7.05
N PRO A 34 -2.19 -14.93 -7.84
CA PRO A 34 -1.05 -15.85 -7.79
C PRO A 34 0.10 -15.18 -8.55
N LEU A 35 1.23 -14.94 -7.87
CA LEU A 35 2.46 -14.52 -8.54
C LEU A 35 2.97 -15.68 -9.42
N LEU A 36 2.52 -15.78 -10.68
CA LEU A 36 3.09 -16.70 -11.67
C LEU A 36 4.28 -16.02 -12.38
N SER A 37 5.48 -16.57 -12.22
CA SER A 37 6.60 -16.25 -13.11
C SER A 37 6.52 -17.13 -14.37
N THR A 38 6.40 -16.51 -15.55
CA THR A 38 6.59 -17.23 -16.81
C THR A 38 8.06 -17.14 -17.20
N VAL A 39 8.68 -18.31 -17.39
CA VAL A 39 10.10 -18.48 -17.74
C VAL A 39 10.33 -18.12 -19.20
N HIS A 40 11.26 -17.20 -19.49
CA HIS A 40 12.08 -17.29 -20.69
C HIS A 40 13.52 -16.81 -20.40
N GLN A 41 14.47 -17.70 -20.68
CA GLN A 41 15.92 -17.54 -20.56
C GLN A 41 16.45 -16.31 -21.32
N ILE A 42 17.32 -15.54 -20.67
CA ILE A 42 18.46 -14.90 -21.33
C ILE A 42 19.70 -15.11 -20.45
N SER A 43 20.71 -15.74 -21.04
CA SER A 43 22.02 -16.04 -20.48
C SER A 43 23.01 -14.88 -20.68
N ASP A 44 23.98 -14.84 -19.78
CA ASP A 44 25.31 -14.23 -19.90
C ASP A 44 25.45 -12.69 -19.99
N LEU A 45 25.94 -12.12 -18.89
CA LEU A 45 27.15 -11.30 -18.92
C LEU A 45 27.85 -11.38 -17.54
N ALA A 46 28.70 -12.37 -17.36
CA ALA A 46 29.65 -12.39 -16.24
C ALA A 46 30.81 -11.42 -16.57
N LEU A 47 30.88 -10.30 -15.84
CA LEU A 47 32.06 -9.45 -15.83
C LEU A 47 33.19 -10.19 -15.11
N HIS A 48 34.05 -10.83 -15.89
CA HIS A 48 35.39 -11.24 -15.46
C HIS A 48 36.17 -9.97 -15.09
N THR A 49 36.48 -9.79 -13.82
CA THR A 49 37.55 -8.90 -13.39
C THR A 49 38.48 -9.68 -12.49
N ASP A 50 39.48 -10.32 -13.11
CA ASP A 50 40.65 -10.81 -12.39
C ASP A 50 41.48 -9.60 -11.97
N PHE A 51 41.58 -9.36 -10.66
CA PHE A 51 42.45 -8.32 -10.11
C PHE A 51 43.61 -9.01 -9.38
N GLU A 52 44.76 -9.10 -10.06
CA GLU A 52 46.01 -9.60 -9.48
C GLU A 52 46.47 -8.72 -8.31
N ILE A 53 46.85 -9.38 -7.22
CA ILE A 53 47.28 -8.76 -5.95
C ILE A 53 48.79 -8.56 -5.96
N MET A 54 49.26 -7.33 -6.19
CA MET A 54 50.62 -6.90 -5.80
C MET A 54 50.69 -5.44 -5.32
N GLY A 55 51.11 -5.24 -4.06
CA GLY A 55 51.83 -4.06 -3.55
C GLY A 55 51.03 -2.85 -3.02
N GLY A 56 51.03 -2.64 -1.70
CA GLY A 56 50.67 -1.36 -1.03
C GLY A 56 49.55 -1.46 0.03
N GLY A 57 49.86 -1.97 1.23
CA GLY A 57 48.89 -2.54 2.18
C GLY A 57 47.99 -1.61 3.01
N GLY A 58 48.24 -0.28 3.05
CA GLY A 58 47.45 0.63 3.91
C GLY A 58 46.23 1.23 3.20
N SER A 59 46.46 1.96 2.11
CA SER A 59 45.42 2.69 1.38
C SER A 59 44.48 1.77 0.61
N ARG A 60 44.97 0.62 0.14
CA ARG A 60 44.17 -0.36 -0.64
C ARG A 60 43.18 -1.12 0.23
N ALA A 61 43.56 -1.48 1.45
CA ALA A 61 42.66 -2.09 2.43
C ALA A 61 41.52 -1.12 2.81
N LEU A 62 41.84 0.16 2.99
CA LEU A 62 40.85 1.20 3.28
C LEU A 62 39.85 1.36 2.12
N ILE A 63 40.34 1.36 0.88
CA ILE A 63 39.50 1.43 -0.33
C ILE A 63 38.60 0.20 -0.45
N CYS A 64 39.13 -1.01 -0.18
CA CYS A 64 38.32 -2.24 -0.19
C CYS A 64 37.24 -2.23 0.90
N VAL A 65 37.54 -1.73 2.10
CA VAL A 65 36.56 -1.57 3.19
C VAL A 65 35.51 -0.52 2.86
N LEU A 66 35.91 0.61 2.27
CA LEU A 66 34.98 1.64 1.79
C LEU A 66 34.09 1.10 0.66
N LEU A 67 34.64 0.33 -0.27
CA LEU A 67 33.88 -0.33 -1.35
C LEU A 67 32.92 -1.39 -0.81
N THR A 68 33.33 -2.24 0.15
CA THR A 68 32.41 -3.19 0.77
C THR A 68 31.35 -2.50 1.61
N LEU A 69 31.65 -1.41 2.32
CA LEU A 69 30.66 -0.59 3.01
C LEU A 69 29.69 0.09 2.03
N LEU A 70 30.18 0.59 0.89
CA LEU A 70 29.35 1.18 -0.15
C LEU A 70 28.43 0.12 -0.77
N ILE A 71 28.97 -1.06 -1.07
CA ILE A 71 28.24 -2.21 -1.60
C ILE A 71 27.21 -2.71 -0.58
N LEU A 72 27.55 -2.79 0.71
CA LEU A 72 26.61 -3.12 1.79
C LEU A 72 25.50 -2.08 1.92
N ALA A 73 25.79 -0.79 1.70
CA ALA A 73 24.79 0.28 1.66
C ALA A 73 23.87 0.19 0.43
N PHE A 74 24.36 -0.32 -0.71
CA PHE A 74 23.53 -0.64 -1.87
C PHE A 74 22.66 -1.88 -1.66
N PHE A 75 23.10 -2.84 -0.85
CA PHE A 75 22.30 -4.03 -0.49
C PHE A 75 21.26 -3.75 0.61
N SER A 76 21.29 -2.59 1.26
CA SER A 76 20.31 -2.20 2.29
C SER A 76 19.21 -1.26 1.78
N SER A 77 19.12 -0.98 0.47
CA SER A 77 18.11 -0.06 -0.04
C SER A 77 16.74 -0.77 -0.14
N GLY A 78 15.87 -0.51 0.83
CA GLY A 78 14.43 -0.74 0.67
C GLY A 78 13.88 0.11 -0.47
N PHE A 79 12.71 -0.27 -0.98
CA PHE A 79 12.00 0.49 -2.00
C PHE A 79 11.82 1.94 -1.56
N THR A 80 12.29 2.90 -2.37
CA THR A 80 12.12 4.33 -2.11
C THR A 80 11.13 4.90 -3.13
N PRO A 81 9.91 5.27 -2.72
CA PRO A 81 8.91 5.82 -3.63
C PRO A 81 9.32 7.20 -4.18
N VAL A 82 9.01 7.46 -5.45
CA VAL A 82 9.24 8.77 -6.10
C VAL A 82 8.24 9.80 -5.61
N ASP A 83 6.97 9.41 -5.49
CA ASP A 83 5.91 10.21 -4.88
C ASP A 83 5.61 9.63 -3.50
N ASN A 84 5.78 10.42 -2.43
CA ASN A 84 5.65 9.98 -1.05
C ASN A 84 5.02 11.07 -0.17
N TYR A 85 3.69 11.10 -0.14
CA TYR A 85 2.92 12.04 0.68
C TYR A 85 2.36 11.28 1.88
N LEU A 86 2.84 11.60 3.08
CA LEU A 86 2.39 11.03 4.34
C LEU A 86 1.90 12.17 5.23
N ILE A 87 0.61 12.27 5.50
CA ILE A 87 0.01 13.41 6.21
C ILE A 87 -0.67 12.91 7.48
N ASP A 88 -0.34 13.54 8.60
CA ASP A 88 -1.03 13.37 9.89
C ASP A 88 -2.10 14.46 10.04
N CYS A 89 -3.35 14.10 9.79
CA CYS A 89 -4.45 15.04 9.66
C CYS A 89 -4.91 15.57 11.02
N GLY A 90 -5.02 16.89 11.12
CA GLY A 90 -5.30 17.62 12.34
C GLY A 90 -4.16 17.70 13.35
N SER A 91 -3.00 17.11 13.06
CA SER A 91 -1.84 17.18 13.95
C SER A 91 -1.07 18.49 13.79
N PRO A 92 -0.68 19.16 14.90
CA PRO A 92 0.13 20.38 14.85
C PRO A 92 1.62 20.10 14.59
N THR A 93 2.06 18.84 14.72
CA THR A 93 3.47 18.44 14.63
C THR A 93 3.64 17.20 13.77
N ASN A 94 4.86 16.95 13.29
CA ASN A 94 5.14 15.72 12.56
C ASN A 94 5.05 14.52 13.51
N THR A 95 4.55 13.41 12.99
CA THR A 95 4.41 12.15 13.73
C THR A 95 5.26 11.09 13.07
N THR A 96 6.06 10.38 13.87
CA THR A 96 6.93 9.30 13.39
C THR A 96 6.32 7.96 13.75
N VAL A 97 6.18 7.08 12.76
CA VAL A 97 5.65 5.71 12.89
C VAL A 97 6.60 4.75 12.19
N GLY A 98 7.37 4.00 12.97
CA GLY A 98 8.53 3.27 12.47
C GLY A 98 9.53 4.23 11.82
N ASP A 99 9.97 3.92 10.59
CA ASP A 99 10.86 4.77 9.80
C ASP A 99 10.12 5.84 8.96
N ARG A 100 8.79 5.95 9.11
CA ARG A 100 7.95 6.86 8.34
C ARG A 100 7.65 8.13 9.13
N VAL A 101 7.85 9.28 8.49
CA VAL A 101 7.49 10.59 9.04
C VAL A 101 6.26 11.11 8.32
N PHE A 102 5.16 11.23 9.06
CA PHE A 102 3.94 11.89 8.61
C PHE A 102 4.06 13.37 8.93
N VAL A 103 3.92 14.22 7.91
CA VAL A 103 4.01 15.67 8.09
C VAL A 103 2.75 16.19 8.77
N SER A 104 2.92 17.24 9.58
CA SER A 104 1.80 17.91 10.24
C SER A 104 0.78 18.45 9.25
N ASP A 105 -0.44 18.60 9.71
CA ASP A 105 -1.54 19.10 8.89
C ASP A 105 -1.26 20.53 8.37
N ASP A 106 -0.69 21.38 9.21
CA ASP A 106 -0.27 22.73 8.81
C ASP A 106 0.75 22.71 7.67
N SER A 107 1.72 21.80 7.72
CA SER A 107 2.72 21.62 6.66
C SER A 107 2.09 21.06 5.38
N ALA A 108 1.03 20.27 5.51
CA ALA A 108 0.29 19.69 4.40
C ALA A 108 -0.82 20.61 3.84
N SER A 109 -1.07 21.76 4.47
CA SER A 109 -2.17 22.68 4.12
C SER A 109 -2.12 23.14 2.66
N LEU A 110 -0.93 23.20 2.04
CA LEU A 110 -0.76 23.54 0.62
C LEU A 110 -1.41 22.53 -0.34
N PHE A 111 -1.63 21.29 0.10
CA PHE A 111 -2.31 20.26 -0.69
C PHE A 111 -3.83 20.33 -0.53
N LEU A 112 -4.33 21.02 0.49
CA LEU A 112 -5.73 20.95 0.91
C LEU A 112 -6.51 22.22 0.52
N SER A 113 -7.62 22.02 -0.18
CA SER A 113 -8.66 23.02 -0.39
C SER A 113 -9.91 22.60 0.39
N THR A 114 -10.23 23.33 1.47
CA THR A 114 -11.40 23.10 2.32
C THR A 114 -12.14 24.41 2.61
N PRO A 115 -13.49 24.42 2.71
CA PRO A 115 -14.25 25.61 3.09
C PRO A 115 -14.00 26.07 4.53
N LYS A 116 -13.66 25.14 5.43
CA LYS A 116 -13.46 25.40 6.86
C LYS A 116 -12.25 24.65 7.39
N ASN A 117 -11.59 25.25 8.38
CA ASN A 117 -10.45 24.65 9.05
C ASN A 117 -10.87 24.05 10.41
N ASN A 118 -11.51 22.88 10.38
CA ASN A 118 -11.93 22.17 11.59
C ASN A 118 -10.94 21.05 11.91
N LEU A 119 -10.34 21.11 13.10
CA LEU A 119 -9.41 20.11 13.62
C LEU A 119 -9.97 19.48 14.90
N ALA A 120 -9.63 18.22 15.13
CA ALA A 120 -10.04 17.46 16.29
C ALA A 120 -8.87 16.70 16.89
N SER A 121 -8.87 16.61 18.21
CA SER A 121 -7.89 15.83 18.97
C SER A 121 -8.63 14.94 19.96
N SER A 122 -8.26 13.67 20.00
CA SER A 122 -8.81 12.71 20.94
C SER A 122 -8.32 13.04 22.35
N SER A 123 -9.21 12.94 23.33
CA SER A 123 -8.86 13.01 24.76
C SER A 123 -8.36 11.66 25.30
N LYS A 124 -8.65 10.56 24.59
CA LYS A 124 -8.21 9.22 24.95
C LYS A 124 -6.97 8.89 24.14
N SER A 125 -5.94 8.40 24.83
CA SER A 125 -4.78 7.80 24.16
C SER A 125 -5.23 6.52 23.46
N VAL A 126 -4.99 6.45 22.15
CA VAL A 126 -5.12 5.20 21.39
C VAL A 126 -3.81 4.44 21.62
N THR A 127 -3.88 3.24 22.20
CA THR A 127 -2.69 2.45 22.58
C THR A 127 -2.58 1.13 21.82
N SER A 128 -3.54 0.82 20.94
CA SER A 128 -3.57 -0.44 20.21
C SER A 128 -3.04 -0.29 18.79
N GLY A 129 -1.95 -1.01 18.50
CA GLY A 129 -1.36 -1.10 17.16
C GLY A 129 -0.28 -0.06 16.89
N ASP A 130 0.63 -0.41 16.00
CA ASP A 130 1.83 0.37 15.68
C ASP A 130 1.52 1.73 15.04
N GLU A 131 0.34 1.87 14.41
CA GLU A 131 -0.13 3.12 13.78
C GLU A 131 -0.97 4.00 14.72
N SER A 132 -1.08 3.62 16.00
CA SER A 132 -1.87 4.35 17.00
C SER A 132 -1.55 5.85 17.14
N PRO A 133 -0.30 6.33 16.94
CA PRO A 133 -0.02 7.77 16.96
C PRO A 133 -0.83 8.58 15.94
N LEU A 134 -1.12 8.01 14.76
CA LEU A 134 -1.87 8.67 13.68
C LEU A 134 -3.36 8.80 13.99
N TYR A 135 -3.85 8.13 15.03
CA TYR A 135 -5.26 8.14 15.41
C TYR A 135 -5.60 9.15 16.50
N GLN A 136 -4.60 9.92 16.96
CA GLN A 136 -4.76 10.89 18.03
C GLN A 136 -5.47 12.17 17.56
N THR A 137 -5.29 12.55 16.29
CA THR A 137 -5.90 13.72 15.69
C THR A 137 -6.73 13.35 14.46
N ALA A 138 -7.62 14.26 14.07
CA ALA A 138 -8.31 14.18 12.80
C ALA A 138 -8.59 15.58 12.25
N ARG A 139 -8.69 15.66 10.93
CA ARG A 139 -9.29 16.80 10.25
C ARG A 139 -10.74 16.50 9.93
N ILE A 140 -11.60 17.49 10.13
CA ILE A 140 -13.04 17.40 9.87
C ILE A 140 -13.40 18.26 8.66
N PHE A 141 -14.25 17.74 7.79
CA PHE A 141 -14.76 18.41 6.60
C PHE A 141 -16.28 18.56 6.70
N ASP A 142 -16.75 19.80 6.92
CA ASP A 142 -18.19 20.16 6.92
C ASP A 142 -18.71 20.52 5.52
N GLY A 143 -17.88 20.33 4.49
CA GLY A 143 -18.22 20.60 3.10
C GLY A 143 -17.21 19.93 2.19
N THR A 144 -17.52 19.91 0.89
CA THR A 144 -16.67 19.26 -0.11
C THR A 144 -15.26 19.81 -0.05
N SER A 145 -14.30 18.94 0.23
CA SER A 145 -12.89 19.28 0.44
C SER A 145 -12.00 18.41 -0.43
N LYS A 146 -10.86 18.95 -0.87
CA LYS A 146 -9.99 18.31 -1.86
C LYS A 146 -8.54 18.34 -1.43
N TYR A 147 -7.89 17.18 -1.42
CA TYR A 147 -6.44 17.08 -1.47
C TYR A 147 -5.97 16.99 -2.91
N SER A 148 -4.94 17.76 -3.28
CA SER A 148 -4.35 17.80 -4.62
C SER A 148 -2.84 17.56 -4.51
N PHE A 149 -2.35 16.51 -5.19
CA PHE A 149 -0.95 16.10 -5.17
C PHE A 149 -0.36 16.17 -6.57
N SER A 150 0.82 16.77 -6.71
CA SER A 150 1.57 16.75 -7.97
C SER A 150 2.34 15.45 -8.12
N ILE A 151 1.95 14.64 -9.10
CA ILE A 151 2.51 13.31 -9.36
C ILE A 151 3.74 13.43 -10.26
N ARG A 152 4.89 13.00 -9.75
CA ARG A 152 6.17 13.03 -10.46
C ARG A 152 6.38 11.78 -11.30
N GLN A 153 5.90 10.63 -10.84
CA GLN A 153 5.95 9.37 -11.55
C GLN A 153 4.54 8.93 -11.92
N PRO A 154 4.07 9.17 -13.16
CA PRO A 154 2.84 8.56 -13.63
C PRO A 154 2.92 7.03 -13.50
N GLY A 155 1.84 6.41 -13.04
CA GLY A 155 1.79 4.98 -12.77
C GLY A 155 0.95 4.64 -11.55
N ARG A 156 1.15 3.43 -11.02
CA ARG A 156 0.38 2.92 -9.91
C ARG A 156 0.78 3.56 -8.58
N HIS A 157 -0.23 3.93 -7.81
CA HIS A 157 -0.08 4.54 -6.49
C HIS A 157 -0.93 3.82 -5.45
N TRP A 158 -0.37 3.63 -4.27
CA TRP A 158 -1.09 3.31 -3.05
C TRP A 158 -1.69 4.57 -2.47
N ILE A 159 -2.98 4.50 -2.13
CA ILE A 159 -3.71 5.55 -1.45
C ILE A 159 -4.29 4.93 -0.19
N ARG A 160 -3.79 5.33 0.99
CA ARG A 160 -4.27 4.79 2.28
C ARG A 160 -4.95 5.89 3.08
N LEU A 161 -6.16 5.60 3.53
CA LEU A 161 -6.98 6.51 4.32
C LEU A 161 -7.18 5.93 5.71
N TYR A 162 -6.78 6.69 6.71
CA TYR A 162 -6.81 6.28 8.11
C TYR A 162 -8.02 6.91 8.80
N PHE A 163 -8.85 6.07 9.40
CA PHE A 163 -10.03 6.50 10.14
C PHE A 163 -10.03 5.89 11.53
N ASN A 164 -10.16 6.71 12.55
CA ASN A 164 -10.41 6.33 13.93
C ASN A 164 -11.51 7.23 14.49
N PRO A 165 -12.74 6.73 14.68
CA PRO A 165 -13.84 7.55 15.15
C PRO A 165 -13.67 7.86 16.65
N PHE A 166 -13.72 9.13 17.01
CA PHE A 166 -13.81 9.60 18.39
C PHE A 166 -14.72 10.84 18.50
N VAL A 167 -15.04 11.23 19.73
CA VAL A 167 -15.85 12.42 20.01
C VAL A 167 -14.93 13.61 20.30
N SER A 168 -15.16 14.73 19.61
CA SER A 168 -14.44 15.99 19.82
C SER A 168 -15.40 17.18 19.67
N GLY A 169 -15.66 17.89 20.77
CA GLY A 169 -16.64 18.97 20.78
C GLY A 169 -18.04 18.47 20.39
N SER A 170 -18.63 19.09 19.37
CA SER A 170 -19.93 18.69 18.80
C SER A 170 -19.85 17.56 17.77
N TYR A 171 -18.65 17.10 17.42
CA TYR A 171 -18.45 16.08 16.39
C TYR A 171 -18.32 14.69 17.01
N ASP A 172 -19.28 13.82 16.73
CA ASP A 172 -19.17 12.38 16.93
C ASP A 172 -18.80 11.71 15.61
N MET A 173 -17.52 11.42 15.40
CA MET A 173 -17.03 10.86 14.13
C MET A 173 -17.68 9.52 13.76
N SER A 174 -18.26 8.80 14.72
CA SER A 174 -19.00 7.57 14.44
C SER A 174 -20.34 7.82 13.72
N SER A 175 -20.87 9.05 13.75
CA SER A 175 -22.06 9.48 13.03
C SER A 175 -21.78 10.10 11.66
N ALA A 176 -20.50 10.24 11.28
CA ALA A 176 -20.10 10.76 9.98
C ALA A 176 -20.58 9.85 8.84
N ILE A 177 -21.10 10.47 7.78
CA ILE A 177 -21.52 9.81 6.53
C ILE A 177 -20.99 10.65 5.36
N PHE A 178 -20.14 10.06 4.54
CA PHE A 178 -19.49 10.76 3.45
C PHE A 178 -18.96 9.84 2.35
N ASP A 179 -18.67 10.43 1.20
CA ASP A 179 -18.01 9.78 0.07
C ASP A 179 -16.55 10.21 -0.02
N VAL A 180 -15.71 9.34 -0.57
CA VAL A 180 -14.33 9.66 -0.98
C VAL A 180 -14.14 9.24 -2.43
N SER A 181 -13.67 10.17 -3.25
CA SER A 181 -13.54 9.94 -4.70
C SER A 181 -12.34 10.62 -5.31
N THR A 182 -11.95 10.14 -6.48
CA THR A 182 -11.10 10.84 -7.43
C THR A 182 -11.95 11.23 -8.64
N PRO A 183 -11.44 12.05 -9.58
CA PRO A 183 -12.19 12.39 -10.80
C PRO A 183 -12.68 11.16 -11.59
N ASN A 184 -11.97 10.03 -11.49
CA ASN A 184 -12.23 8.83 -12.28
C ASN A 184 -12.89 7.69 -11.50
N HIS A 185 -12.78 7.68 -10.16
CA HIS A 185 -13.19 6.54 -9.32
C HIS A 185 -13.86 7.01 -8.03
N VAL A 186 -14.89 6.29 -7.58
CA VAL A 186 -15.47 6.48 -6.23
C VAL A 186 -14.87 5.44 -5.31
N PHE A 187 -13.88 5.83 -4.50
CA PHE A 187 -13.20 4.92 -3.58
C PHE A 187 -14.11 4.43 -2.47
N LEU A 188 -14.87 5.35 -1.86
CA LEU A 188 -15.79 5.06 -0.77
C LEU A 188 -17.11 5.79 -1.04
N SER A 189 -18.23 5.10 -0.80
CA SER A 189 -19.57 5.70 -0.89
C SER A 189 -20.39 5.39 0.36
N ASN A 190 -21.10 6.40 0.86
CA ASN A 190 -21.89 6.35 2.11
C ASN A 190 -21.11 5.71 3.25
N LEU A 191 -19.84 6.09 3.40
CA LEU A 191 -18.97 5.52 4.42
C LEU A 191 -19.46 5.92 5.81
N SER A 192 -19.61 4.94 6.69
CA SER A 192 -19.74 5.17 8.12
C SER A 192 -18.71 4.30 8.85
N VAL A 193 -17.88 4.94 9.68
CA VAL A 193 -16.78 4.28 10.38
C VAL A 193 -17.15 4.08 11.84
N LYS A 194 -17.19 2.82 12.29
CA LYS A 194 -17.55 2.46 13.68
C LYS A 194 -16.36 2.06 14.54
N THR A 195 -15.29 1.60 13.89
CA THR A 195 -14.04 1.17 14.52
C THR A 195 -12.88 1.67 13.68
N SER A 196 -11.69 1.76 14.28
CA SER A 196 -10.48 2.18 13.58
C SER A 196 -10.22 1.28 12.37
N VAL A 197 -9.90 1.87 11.22
CA VAL A 197 -9.70 1.15 9.96
C VAL A 197 -8.78 1.94 9.02
N VAL A 198 -7.93 1.21 8.31
CA VAL A 198 -7.18 1.73 7.15
C VAL A 198 -7.85 1.23 5.88
N LYS A 199 -8.21 2.15 4.99
CA LYS A 199 -8.70 1.85 3.65
C LYS A 199 -7.57 2.02 2.64
N GLU A 200 -7.10 0.92 2.06
CA GLU A 200 -6.01 0.92 1.09
C GLU A 200 -6.54 0.70 -0.34
N PHE A 201 -6.20 1.63 -1.21
CA PHE A 201 -6.52 1.59 -2.63
C PHE A 201 -5.25 1.56 -3.47
N SER A 202 -5.33 0.83 -4.57
CA SER A 202 -4.40 0.85 -5.68
C SER A 202 -5.07 1.54 -6.85
N ALA A 203 -4.51 2.64 -7.34
CA ALA A 203 -5.03 3.31 -8.52
C ALA A 203 -3.90 3.69 -9.48
N ASN A 204 -4.17 3.59 -10.77
CA ASN A 204 -3.26 4.10 -11.79
C ASN A 204 -3.51 5.59 -12.01
N VAL A 205 -2.46 6.40 -11.84
CA VAL A 205 -2.51 7.84 -11.96
C VAL A 205 -1.67 8.27 -13.16
N THR A 206 -2.35 8.62 -14.24
CA THR A 206 -1.72 9.03 -15.50
C THR A 206 -1.65 10.55 -15.67
N SER A 207 -2.40 11.30 -14.87
CA SER A 207 -2.38 12.75 -14.83
C SER A 207 -1.22 13.28 -14.00
N LYS A 208 -0.82 14.53 -14.25
CA LYS A 208 0.16 15.26 -13.43
C LYS A 208 -0.32 15.53 -12.02
N ASP A 209 -1.63 15.52 -11.79
CA ASP A 209 -2.23 15.76 -10.50
C ASP A 209 -3.14 14.60 -10.10
N LEU A 210 -3.05 14.19 -8.84
CA LEU A 210 -4.03 13.33 -8.18
C LEU A 210 -4.90 14.19 -7.26
N VAL A 211 -6.21 14.15 -7.48
CA VAL A 211 -7.17 14.85 -6.62
C VAL A 211 -8.02 13.84 -5.86
N ILE A 212 -8.02 13.93 -4.53
CA ILE A 212 -8.86 13.13 -3.63
C ILE A 212 -9.90 14.07 -3.01
N THR A 213 -11.17 13.81 -3.27
CA THR A 213 -12.31 14.63 -2.84
C THR A 213 -13.09 13.91 -1.75
N PHE A 214 -13.29 14.59 -0.63
CA PHE A 214 -14.17 14.19 0.48
C PHE A 214 -15.48 14.96 0.36
N THR A 215 -16.60 14.25 0.30
CA THR A 215 -17.94 14.84 0.12
C THR A 215 -18.87 14.36 1.23
N PRO A 216 -19.14 15.19 2.25
CA PRO A 216 -20.13 14.89 3.28
C PRO A 216 -21.54 14.70 2.71
N SER A 217 -22.32 13.78 3.29
CA SER A 217 -23.70 13.51 2.88
C SER A 217 -24.69 14.41 3.62
N GLY A 218 -25.41 15.27 2.89
CA GLY A 218 -26.44 16.13 3.47
C GLY A 218 -25.91 17.04 4.58
N ASN A 219 -26.50 16.93 5.77
CA ASN A 219 -26.08 17.68 6.97
C ASN A 219 -25.02 16.93 7.81
N SER A 220 -24.38 15.89 7.26
CA SER A 220 -23.29 15.18 7.91
C SER A 220 -21.94 15.89 7.67
N PHE A 221 -20.85 15.24 8.07
CA PHE A 221 -19.48 15.68 7.89
C PHE A 221 -18.60 14.50 7.50
N ALA A 222 -17.40 14.78 6.99
CA ALA A 222 -16.36 13.78 6.79
C ALA A 222 -15.21 14.01 7.78
N PHE A 223 -14.40 12.99 8.02
CA PHE A 223 -13.19 13.12 8.81
C PHE A 223 -12.09 12.22 8.27
N LEU A 224 -10.84 12.56 8.58
CA LEU A 224 -9.67 11.78 8.22
C LEU A 224 -8.60 11.96 9.29
N ASN A 225 -7.96 10.87 9.71
CA ASN A 225 -6.90 10.88 10.71
C ASN A 225 -5.51 10.95 10.08
N ALA A 226 -5.29 10.23 8.98
CA ALA A 226 -4.06 10.29 8.20
C ALA A 226 -4.30 9.88 6.74
N LEU A 227 -3.38 10.28 5.87
CA LEU A 227 -3.43 10.05 4.44
C LEU A 227 -2.05 9.65 3.92
N GLU A 228 -2.00 8.57 3.15
CA GLU A 228 -0.83 8.22 2.34
C GLU A 228 -1.16 8.26 0.87
N VAL A 229 -0.27 8.85 0.07
CA VAL A 229 -0.22 8.72 -1.38
C VAL A 229 1.22 8.38 -1.76
N VAL A 230 1.43 7.14 -2.19
CA VAL A 230 2.77 6.56 -2.40
C VAL A 230 2.85 5.90 -3.77
N SER A 231 3.80 6.29 -4.61
CA SER A 231 4.07 5.61 -5.89
C SER A 231 4.61 4.20 -5.63
N VAL A 232 4.20 3.22 -6.44
CA VAL A 232 4.69 1.84 -6.35
C VAL A 232 5.14 1.33 -7.73
N PRO A 233 5.95 0.25 -7.80
CA PRO A 233 6.35 -0.31 -9.09
C PRO A 233 5.14 -0.77 -9.91
N ASP A 234 5.11 -0.44 -11.20
CA ASP A 234 4.01 -0.83 -12.09
C ASP A 234 3.98 -2.36 -12.30
N GLU A 235 5.14 -3.01 -12.19
CA GLU A 235 5.28 -4.47 -12.30
C GLU A 235 4.59 -5.22 -11.16
N LEU A 236 4.23 -4.54 -10.07
CA LEU A 236 3.58 -5.14 -8.92
C LEU A 236 2.18 -5.70 -9.25
N ILE A 237 1.46 -5.03 -10.17
CA ILE A 237 0.15 -5.45 -10.66
C ILE A 237 0.14 -5.33 -12.17
N THR A 238 0.28 -6.47 -12.86
CA THR A 238 0.27 -6.55 -14.32
C THR A 238 -1.11 -6.23 -14.89
N ASP A 239 -1.17 -5.93 -16.20
CA ASP A 239 -2.42 -5.57 -16.87
C ASP A 239 -3.38 -6.75 -17.08
N ASP A 240 -2.86 -7.98 -17.00
CA ASP A 240 -3.62 -9.21 -17.19
C ASP A 240 -3.91 -9.95 -15.88
N ALA A 241 -5.00 -10.69 -15.88
CA ALA A 241 -5.39 -11.58 -14.77
C ALA A 241 -6.10 -12.82 -15.31
N GLU A 242 -6.09 -13.89 -14.51
CA GLU A 242 -6.94 -15.04 -14.72
C GLU A 242 -8.29 -14.83 -14.04
N THR A 243 -9.37 -15.21 -14.71
CA THR A 243 -10.72 -15.24 -14.13
C THR A 243 -11.08 -16.68 -13.81
N PHE A 244 -11.78 -16.91 -12.70
CA PHE A 244 -12.14 -18.26 -12.26
C PHE A 244 -13.62 -18.61 -12.48
N ASN A 245 -14.49 -17.60 -12.63
CA ASN A 245 -15.92 -17.81 -12.84
C ASN A 245 -16.55 -16.69 -13.68
N PRO A 246 -16.67 -16.84 -15.02
CA PRO A 246 -16.19 -17.98 -15.82
C PRO A 246 -14.66 -18.01 -15.94
N ALA A 247 -14.11 -19.20 -16.19
CA ALA A 247 -12.68 -19.37 -16.44
C ALA A 247 -12.25 -18.59 -17.71
N GLY A 248 -11.16 -17.83 -17.63
CA GLY A 248 -10.73 -17.00 -18.74
C GLY A 248 -9.55 -16.09 -18.41
N ARG A 249 -9.28 -15.15 -19.33
CA ARG A 249 -8.27 -14.11 -19.16
C ARG A 249 -8.94 -12.74 -19.19
N PHE A 250 -8.54 -11.89 -18.27
CA PHE A 250 -8.89 -10.48 -18.23
C PHE A 250 -7.68 -9.65 -18.65
N LYS A 251 -7.91 -8.59 -19.44
CA LYS A 251 -6.92 -7.55 -19.74
C LYS A 251 -7.52 -6.18 -19.45
N GLY A 252 -6.70 -5.27 -18.96
CA GLY A 252 -7.12 -3.92 -18.56
C GLY A 252 -7.13 -3.72 -17.04
N LEU A 253 -6.43 -4.57 -16.28
CA LEU A 253 -6.28 -4.42 -14.84
C LEU A 253 -5.46 -3.18 -14.48
N SER A 254 -4.57 -2.75 -15.37
CA SER A 254 -3.81 -1.52 -15.22
C SER A 254 -4.71 -0.27 -15.13
N TRP A 255 -5.94 -0.34 -15.67
CA TRP A 255 -6.92 0.75 -15.65
C TRP A 255 -7.90 0.68 -14.48
N GLN A 256 -7.89 -0.41 -13.70
CA GLN A 256 -8.79 -0.57 -12.57
C GLN A 256 -8.18 0.03 -11.31
N ALA A 257 -8.98 0.78 -10.56
CA ALA A 257 -8.71 1.00 -9.15
C ALA A 257 -9.17 -0.23 -8.35
N LEU A 258 -8.34 -0.64 -7.41
CA LEU A 258 -8.54 -1.83 -6.57
C LEU A 258 -8.52 -1.41 -5.11
N GLU A 259 -9.44 -1.89 -4.29
CA GLU A 259 -9.32 -1.80 -2.83
C GLU A 259 -8.80 -3.12 -2.29
N THR A 260 -7.76 -3.05 -1.46
CA THR A 260 -7.29 -4.21 -0.70
C THR A 260 -8.30 -4.53 0.39
N VAL A 261 -8.88 -5.72 0.33
CA VAL A 261 -9.83 -6.23 1.35
C VAL A 261 -9.08 -7.04 2.39
N TYR A 262 -8.20 -7.95 1.94
CA TYR A 262 -7.34 -8.75 2.81
C TYR A 262 -5.98 -8.94 2.17
N ARG A 263 -4.95 -9.03 3.01
CA ARG A 263 -3.59 -9.35 2.61
C ARG A 263 -3.04 -10.40 3.56
N VAL A 264 -2.93 -11.64 3.08
CA VAL A 264 -2.80 -12.82 3.93
C VAL A 264 -1.42 -13.47 3.77
N ASN A 265 -0.74 -13.68 4.89
CA ASN A 265 0.43 -14.52 5.02
C ASN A 265 0.01 -15.94 5.43
N MET A 266 -0.14 -16.82 4.43
CA MET A 266 -0.65 -18.17 4.61
C MET A 266 0.31 -19.06 5.43
N GLY A 267 -0.10 -19.56 6.59
CA GLY A 267 0.75 -20.40 7.45
C GLY A 267 1.83 -19.63 8.23
N GLY A 268 1.92 -18.31 8.06
CA GLY A 268 2.89 -17.45 8.70
C GLY A 268 2.33 -16.53 9.79
N PRO A 269 3.21 -15.87 10.55
CA PRO A 269 2.82 -14.82 11.48
C PRO A 269 2.46 -13.53 10.74
N THR A 270 1.93 -12.57 11.49
CA THR A 270 1.75 -11.20 11.00
C THR A 270 3.08 -10.62 10.54
N VAL A 271 3.08 -9.95 9.39
CA VAL A 271 4.19 -9.11 8.92
C VAL A 271 3.73 -7.67 9.00
N SER A 272 4.35 -6.88 9.87
CA SER A 272 4.06 -5.45 10.03
C SER A 272 4.58 -4.64 8.84
N PHE A 273 4.07 -3.41 8.68
CA PHE A 273 4.53 -2.49 7.63
C PHE A 273 6.04 -2.20 7.71
N GLU A 274 6.66 -2.26 8.90
CA GLU A 274 8.11 -2.04 9.07
C GLU A 274 8.94 -3.14 8.41
N ASN A 275 8.38 -4.34 8.29
CA ASN A 275 9.03 -5.50 7.71
C ASN A 275 8.62 -5.76 6.25
N ASP A 276 7.93 -4.81 5.62
CA ASP A 276 7.50 -4.86 4.22
C ASP A 276 8.03 -3.65 3.44
N THR A 277 8.63 -3.89 2.27
CA THR A 277 9.26 -2.81 1.49
C THR A 277 8.28 -1.75 0.98
N LEU A 278 6.98 -2.08 0.91
CA LEU A 278 5.92 -1.17 0.45
C LEU A 278 5.02 -0.72 1.62
N GLY A 279 5.45 -0.91 2.86
CA GLY A 279 4.71 -0.54 4.07
C GLY A 279 3.37 -1.26 4.21
N ARG A 280 3.25 -2.49 3.69
CA ARG A 280 2.02 -3.30 3.75
C ARG A 280 2.03 -4.19 5.00
N THR A 281 0.86 -4.36 5.59
CA THR A 281 0.65 -5.36 6.66
C THR A 281 0.07 -6.66 6.07
N TRP A 282 0.66 -7.79 6.43
CA TRP A 282 0.18 -9.13 6.07
C TRP A 282 -0.34 -9.85 7.32
N ILE A 283 -1.59 -10.33 7.29
CA ILE A 283 -2.23 -11.02 8.42
C ILE A 283 -2.16 -12.55 8.28
N PRO A 284 -2.12 -13.31 9.37
CA PRO A 284 -2.19 -14.78 9.31
C PRO A 284 -3.49 -15.27 8.69
N ASP A 285 -3.45 -16.46 8.09
CA ASP A 285 -4.61 -17.12 7.46
C ASP A 285 -5.55 -17.82 8.46
N LYS A 286 -5.14 -17.98 9.72
CA LYS A 286 -5.85 -18.78 10.73
C LYS A 286 -7.33 -18.40 10.89
N SER A 287 -7.68 -17.11 10.82
CA SER A 287 -9.06 -16.64 10.92
C SER A 287 -9.93 -16.94 9.69
N PHE A 288 -9.32 -17.34 8.57
CA PHE A 288 -9.99 -17.67 7.31
C PHE A 288 -10.18 -19.18 7.12
N LEU A 289 -9.57 -20.01 7.98
CA LEU A 289 -9.72 -21.46 7.93
C LEU A 289 -11.11 -21.88 8.38
N LEU A 290 -11.78 -22.73 7.60
CA LEU A 290 -13.06 -23.34 7.99
C LEU A 290 -12.92 -24.32 9.16
N GLY A 291 -11.71 -24.81 9.41
CA GLY A 291 -11.38 -25.68 10.53
C GLY A 291 -9.86 -25.73 10.73
N ASN A 292 -9.41 -25.66 11.99
CA ASN A 292 -7.98 -25.58 12.32
C ASN A 292 -7.20 -26.85 11.96
N ASN A 293 -7.87 -27.99 11.78
CA ASN A 293 -7.27 -29.27 11.40
C ASN A 293 -7.16 -29.47 9.87
N LEU A 294 -7.56 -28.48 9.08
CA LEU A 294 -7.54 -28.56 7.61
C LEU A 294 -6.22 -28.10 7.00
N ALA A 295 -5.30 -27.57 7.80
CA ALA A 295 -4.03 -27.03 7.34
C ALA A 295 -2.87 -27.48 8.24
N ILE A 296 -1.69 -27.62 7.65
CA ILE A 296 -0.42 -27.85 8.35
C ILE A 296 0.52 -26.71 7.96
N ASN A 297 1.07 -26.03 8.95
CA ASN A 297 2.03 -24.95 8.70
C ASN A 297 3.39 -25.55 8.32
N VAL A 298 3.93 -25.10 7.20
CA VAL A 298 5.26 -25.50 6.71
C VAL A 298 6.07 -24.25 6.44
N SER A 299 7.30 -24.17 6.95
CA SER A 299 8.18 -23.00 6.77
C SER A 299 9.55 -23.38 6.25
N ASN A 300 10.03 -22.68 5.22
CA ASN A 300 11.42 -22.77 4.75
C ASN A 300 11.87 -21.46 4.09
N ILE A 301 11.92 -20.38 4.88
CA ILE A 301 12.26 -19.03 4.41
C ILE A 301 13.65 -19.00 3.76
N ALA A 302 14.61 -19.78 4.27
CA ALA A 302 15.97 -19.87 3.73
C ALA A 302 16.03 -20.44 2.30
N ALA A 303 15.03 -21.23 1.90
CA ALA A 303 14.94 -21.76 0.53
C ALA A 303 14.35 -20.75 -0.47
N VAL A 304 13.75 -19.65 -0.01
CA VAL A 304 13.13 -18.65 -0.89
C VAL A 304 14.22 -17.85 -1.62
N LYS A 305 14.24 -17.97 -2.95
CA LYS A 305 15.12 -17.23 -3.85
C LYS A 305 14.29 -16.43 -4.84
N TYR A 306 14.44 -15.11 -4.85
CA TYR A 306 13.93 -14.28 -5.94
C TYR A 306 14.83 -14.47 -7.16
N VAL A 307 14.22 -14.80 -8.30
CA VAL A 307 14.93 -15.01 -9.57
C VAL A 307 14.67 -13.82 -10.49
N GLY A 308 15.64 -13.48 -11.34
CA GLY A 308 15.48 -12.42 -12.33
C GLY A 308 14.28 -12.68 -13.25
N GLY A 309 13.44 -11.66 -13.46
CA GLY A 309 12.21 -11.77 -14.25
C GLY A 309 11.03 -12.44 -13.53
N GLY A 310 11.19 -12.82 -12.26
CA GLY A 310 10.12 -13.37 -11.41
C GLY A 310 9.65 -12.41 -10.32
N ALA A 311 9.04 -12.97 -9.28
CA ALA A 311 8.66 -12.22 -8.08
C ALA A 311 9.88 -11.55 -7.43
N THR A 312 9.66 -10.37 -6.86
CA THR A 312 10.67 -9.60 -6.13
C THR A 312 10.29 -9.46 -4.66
N GLN A 313 11.14 -8.81 -3.86
CA GLN A 313 10.80 -8.48 -2.47
C GLN A 313 9.60 -7.52 -2.37
N ASP A 314 9.39 -6.68 -3.39
CA ASP A 314 8.23 -5.80 -3.48
C ASP A 314 6.94 -6.57 -3.79
N SER A 315 7.04 -7.70 -4.49
CA SER A 315 5.89 -8.59 -4.67
C SER A 315 5.35 -9.07 -3.32
N ALA A 316 6.22 -9.64 -2.48
CA ALA A 316 5.93 -9.95 -1.08
C ALA A 316 7.23 -10.24 -0.30
N PRO A 317 7.27 -10.00 1.02
CA PRO A 317 8.42 -10.35 1.87
C PRO A 317 8.75 -11.84 1.82
N LYS A 318 10.03 -12.20 2.02
CA LYS A 318 10.47 -13.61 1.99
C LYS A 318 9.73 -14.49 2.99
N CYS A 319 9.37 -13.94 4.15
CA CYS A 319 8.61 -14.62 5.19
C CYS A 319 7.14 -14.88 4.81
N CYS A 320 6.66 -14.29 3.71
CA CYS A 320 5.33 -14.53 3.16
C CYS A 320 5.32 -15.59 2.06
N VAL A 321 6.49 -16.03 1.58
CA VAL A 321 6.62 -16.98 0.46
C VAL A 321 6.97 -18.36 1.00
N TRP A 322 6.16 -19.35 0.65
CA TRP A 322 6.29 -20.71 1.18
C TRP A 322 6.70 -21.70 0.10
N TYR A 323 7.64 -22.58 0.45
CA TYR A 323 7.96 -23.75 -0.34
C TYR A 323 7.14 -24.94 0.19
N CYS A 324 6.09 -25.34 -0.52
CA CYS A 324 5.39 -26.59 -0.26
C CYS A 324 6.02 -27.70 -1.12
N HIS A 325 6.56 -28.73 -0.46
CA HIS A 325 7.19 -29.88 -1.11
C HIS A 325 6.18 -30.77 -1.87
#